data_AF-A0A660PF35-F1
#
_entry.id   AF-A0A660PF35-F1
#
_cell.length_a   1.000
_cell.length_b   1.000
_cell.length_c   1.000
_cell.angle_alpha   90.00
_cell.angle_beta   90.00
_cell.angle_gamma   90.00
#
_symmetry.space_group_name_H-M   'P 1'
#
loop_
_entity.id
_entity.type
_entity.pdbx_description
1 polymer ?
#
loop_
_entity_poly.entity_id
_entity_poly.type
_entity_poly.pdbx_seq_one_letter_code
_entity_poly.pdbx_strand_id
1 'polypeptide(L)' 'MKTIPNRSEFIRSAVMMALESSCPLCGGSGILTPHQREHWNEFKQDHSLNKCSDCREFHLVCSNKKKL' A
#
# COMPACT_ATOMS: atom_id res chain seq x y z
N MET A 1 -21.02 -28.38 -4.26
CA MET A 1 -20.93 -26.97 -3.83
C MET A 1 -19.52 -26.75 -3.29
N LYS A 2 -18.65 -25.99 -3.97
CA LYS A 2 -17.26 -25.82 -3.55
C LYS A 2 -17.25 -24.99 -2.25
N THR A 3 -16.83 -25.61 -1.16
CA THR A 3 -16.71 -24.98 0.14
C THR A 3 -15.60 -23.94 0.08
N ILE A 4 -15.93 -22.66 0.26
CA ILE A 4 -14.92 -21.62 0.43
C ILE A 4 -14.17 -21.97 1.72
N PRO A 5 -12.85 -22.27 1.66
CA PRO A 5 -12.12 -22.82 2.79
C PRO A 5 -12.02 -21.83 3.96
N ASN A 6 -12.15 -20.52 3.69
CA ASN A 6 -12.21 -19.49 4.73
C ASN A 6 -13.13 -18.33 4.32
N ARG A 7 -14.37 -18.37 4.81
CA ARG A 7 -15.39 -17.36 4.48
C ARG A 7 -15.03 -15.96 5.02
N SER A 8 -14.38 -15.90 6.18
CA SER A 8 -13.97 -14.64 6.79
C SER A 8 -12.87 -13.95 6.00
N GLU A 9 -11.95 -14.72 5.43
CA GLU A 9 -10.93 -14.20 4.50
C GLU A 9 -11.57 -13.70 3.21
N PHE A 10 -12.47 -14.49 2.63
CA PHE A 10 -13.21 -14.11 1.42
C PHE A 10 -13.97 -12.79 1.58
N ILE A 11 -14.71 -12.62 2.68
CA ILE A 11 -15.46 -11.40 2.96
C ILE A 11 -14.53 -10.19 3.14
N ARG A 12 -13.41 -10.35 3.89
CA ARG A 12 -12.42 -9.27 4.06
C ARG A 12 -11.83 -8.82 2.73
N SER A 13 -11.43 -9.77 1.89
CA SER A 13 -10.86 -9.46 0.57
C SER A 13 -11.89 -8.78 -0.34
N ALA A 14 -13.14 -9.24 -0.36
CA ALA A 14 -14.21 -8.63 -1.15
C ALA A 14 -14.52 -7.19 -0.72
N VAL A 15 -14.57 -6.91 0.59
CA VAL A 15 -14.79 -5.56 1.12
C VAL A 15 -13.60 -4.65 0.83
N MET A 16 -12.36 -5.12 1.02
CA MET A 16 -11.16 -4.32 0.74
C MET A 16 -11.00 -3.99 -0.75
N MET A 17 -11.36 -4.92 -1.64
CA MET A 17 -11.37 -4.67 -3.09
C MET A 17 -12.46 -3.66 -3.48
N ALA A 18 -13.66 -3.78 -2.90
CA ALA A 18 -14.78 -2.88 -3.18
C ALA A 18 -14.55 -1.44 -2.68
N LEU A 19 -13.69 -1.27 -1.67
CA LEU A 19 -13.34 0.04 -1.11
C LEU A 19 -12.17 0.74 -1.84
N GLU A 20 -11.56 0.10 -2.85
CA GLU A 20 -10.34 0.55 -3.56
C GLU A 20 -9.16 0.94 -2.64
N SER A 21 -9.27 0.66 -1.33
CA SER A 21 -8.36 1.10 -0.28
C SER A 21 -7.23 0.09 -0.01
N SER A 22 -6.94 -0.77 -0.98
CA SER A 22 -5.86 -1.75 -0.84
C SER A 22 -4.51 -1.04 -0.94
N CYS A 23 -3.63 -1.25 0.04
CA CYS A 23 -2.29 -0.68 0.00
C CYS A 23 -1.57 -1.17 -1.26
N PRO A 24 -1.13 -0.29 -2.16
CA PRO A 24 -0.57 -0.68 -3.46
C PRO A 24 0.77 -1.40 -3.34
N LEU A 25 1.43 -1.33 -2.18
CA LEU A 25 2.70 -2.01 -1.93
C LEU A 25 2.52 -3.47 -1.47
N CYS A 26 1.60 -3.72 -0.54
CA CYS A 26 1.40 -5.06 0.03
C CYS A 26 0.15 -5.76 -0.52
N GLY A 27 -0.64 -5.10 -1.38
CA GLY A 27 -1.90 -5.63 -1.90
C GLY A 27 -2.94 -5.88 -0.80
N GLY A 28 -2.84 -5.17 0.32
CA GLY A 28 -3.73 -5.35 1.48
C GLY A 28 -3.36 -6.50 2.43
N SER A 29 -2.24 -7.20 2.22
CA SER A 29 -1.79 -8.28 3.13
C SER A 29 -1.33 -7.77 4.51
N GLY A 30 -0.99 -6.47 4.61
CA GLY A 30 -0.39 -5.86 5.80
C GLY A 30 1.09 -6.19 6.01
N ILE A 31 1.68 -7.04 5.17
CA ILE A 31 3.10 -7.44 5.25
C ILE A 31 3.75 -7.44 3.87
N LEU A 32 5.00 -6.97 3.79
CA LEU A 32 5.79 -7.04 2.56
C LEU A 32 6.55 -8.38 2.51
N THR A 33 6.56 -9.02 1.34
CA THR A 33 7.50 -10.11 1.06
C THR A 33 8.95 -9.59 1.11
N PRO A 34 9.96 -10.47 1.23
CA PRO A 34 11.36 -10.04 1.21
C PRO A 34 11.71 -9.18 -0.02
N HIS A 35 11.29 -9.59 -1.22
CA HIS A 35 11.51 -8.85 -2.45
C HIS A 35 10.76 -7.51 -2.48
N GLN A 36 9.50 -7.47 -2.05
CA GLN A 36 8.77 -6.19 -1.95
C GLN A 36 9.46 -5.21 -0.99
N ARG A 37 10.05 -5.71 0.10
CA ARG A 37 10.79 -4.88 1.05
C ARG A 37 12.08 -4.33 0.44
N GLU A 38 12.80 -5.13 -0.33
CA GLU A 38 13.98 -4.71 -1.07
C GLU A 38 13.64 -3.57 -2.04
N HIS A 39 12.64 -3.76 -2.90
CA HIS A 39 12.17 -2.72 -3.82
C HIS A 39 11.66 -1.47 -3.10
N TRP A 40 10.96 -1.64 -1.97
CA TRP A 40 10.55 -0.50 -1.15
C TRP A 40 11.74 0.27 -0.57
N ASN A 41 12.80 -0.44 -0.16
CA ASN A 41 14.01 0.19 0.37
C ASN A 41 14.78 0.97 -0.70
N GLU A 42 14.74 0.55 -1.96
CA GLU A 42 15.27 1.31 -3.09
C GLU A 42 14.40 2.54 -3.38
N PHE A 43 13.09 2.33 -3.52
CA PHE A 43 12.14 3.40 -3.84
C PHE A 43 12.17 4.55 -2.82
N LYS A 44 12.23 4.21 -1.52
CA LYS A 44 12.21 5.20 -0.43
C LYS A 44 13.47 6.06 -0.33
N GLN A 45 14.55 5.75 -1.06
CA GLN A 45 15.76 6.59 -1.08
C GLN A 45 15.46 7.96 -1.69
N ASP A 46 14.64 7.98 -2.75
CA ASP A 46 14.22 9.19 -3.44
C ASP A 46 12.78 9.62 -3.11
N HIS A 47 12.06 8.83 -2.32
CA HIS A 47 10.65 9.07 -1.98
C HIS A 47 10.43 8.99 -0.46
N SER A 48 10.32 10.14 0.19
CA SER A 48 10.08 10.23 1.64
C SER A 48 8.59 10.30 1.95
N LEU A 49 8.22 9.84 3.16
CA LEU A 49 6.88 9.99 3.72
C LEU A 49 6.86 11.22 4.61
N ASN A 50 6.16 12.26 4.17
CA ASN A 50 5.99 13.49 4.93
C ASN A 50 4.55 13.62 5.44
N LYS A 51 4.36 14.49 6.43
CA LYS A 51 3.03 14.85 6.93
C LYS A 51 2.63 16.19 6.30
N CYS A 52 1.49 16.23 5.63
CA CYS A 52 0.96 17.45 5.02
C CYS A 52 0.62 18.47 6.12
N SER A 53 0.97 19.74 5.91
CA SER A 53 0.64 20.83 6.86
C SER A 53 -0.84 21.09 6.98
N ASP A 54 -1.59 20.90 5.90
CA ASP A 54 -2.96 21.39 5.77
C ASP A 54 -3.97 20.35 6.28
N CYS A 55 -3.86 19.11 5.80
CA CYS A 55 -4.76 18.02 6.18
C CYS A 55 -4.19 17.11 7.27
N ARG A 56 -2.89 17.23 7.62
CA ARG A 56 -2.18 16.37 8.58
C ARG A 56 -2.08 14.88 8.19
N GLU A 57 -2.42 14.54 6.96
CA GLU A 57 -2.27 13.19 6.41
C GLU A 57 -0.85 12.93 5.90
N PHE A 58 -0.47 11.67 5.84
CA PHE A 58 0.80 11.25 5.26
C PHE A 58 0.74 11.25 3.73
N HIS A 59 1.80 11.75 3.08
CA HIS A 59 1.94 11.73 1.64
C HIS A 59 3.38 11.45 1.21
N LEU A 60 3.54 10.83 0.04
CA LEU A 60 4.85 10.56 -0.54
C LEU A 60 5.39 11.80 -1.27
N VAL A 61 6.63 12.14 -0.99
CA VAL A 61 7.36 13.27 -1.59
C VAL A 61 8.54 12.73 -2.38
N CYS A 62 8.54 12.99 -3.68
CA CYS A 62 9.62 12.63 -4.58
C CYS A 62 10.68 13.73 -4.60
N SER A 63 11.91 13.39 -4.21
CA SER A 63 13.08 14.28 -4.24
C SER A 63 13.55 14.57 -5.67
N ASN A 64 13.26 13.68 -6.61
CA ASN A 64 13.66 13.77 -8.03
C ASN A 64 12.54 14.32 -8.95
N LYS A 65 11.53 15.00 -8.39
CA LYS A 65 10.50 15.65 -9.21
C LYS A 65 11.16 16.72 -10.09
N LYS A 66 11.24 16.48 -11.40
CA LYS A 66 11.57 17.54 -12.38
C LYS A 66 10.57 18.67 -12.17
N LYS A 67 11.06 19.85 -11.78
CA LYS A 67 10.28 21.08 -11.84
C LYS A 67 10.05 21.37 -13.34
N LEU A 68 8.80 21.22 -13.78
CA LEU A 68 8.33 21.75 -15.05
C LEU A 68 8.19 23.27 -14.93
#